data_AF-A0AAW0XHZ6-F1
#
_entry.id   AF-A0AAW0XHZ6-F1
#
_cell.length_a   1.000
_cell.length_b   1.000
_cell.length_c   1.000
_cell.angle_alpha   90.00
_cell.angle_beta   90.00
_cell.angle_gamma   90.00
#
_symmetry.space_group_name_H-M   'P 1'
#
loop_
_entity.id
_entity.type
_entity.pdbx_description
1 polymer ?
#
loop_
_entity_poly.entity_id
_entity_poly.type
_entity_poly.pdbx_seq_one_letter_code
_entity_poly.pdbx_strand_id
1 'polypeptide(L)'
;MGRTPGKRQRQEEDEERKKEALQTGKTAAMEVEVVPPTDAKPQTLQNGYIHVGAPAPDFKCDALVDMKFKEVAMKDYHGKFIAILFYPLDFTFVCPTEIISFAERIDDFHAVNCEVLGCSTDSKFTHLAWCQTPREKGGVGQIPFPLLADKSMEVSKKYGVLNEAAGVAHRTLVIIDTKLVIREVIANDSSIGRSVDETLRLIQALQYADKHGQVCPAGWKPGDQAIDPNEKKMDISKE
;
A
#
# COMPACT_ATOMS: atom_id res chain seq x y z
N MET A 1 7.22 -17.77 -65.90
CA MET A 1 6.45 -16.59 -65.47
C MET A 1 5.52 -17.02 -64.34
N GLY A 2 5.96 -16.92 -63.08
CA GLY A 2 5.11 -17.21 -61.92
C GLY A 2 4.26 -15.99 -61.59
N ARG A 3 2.93 -16.12 -61.66
CA ARG A 3 2.01 -15.03 -61.26
C ARG A 3 1.96 -14.98 -59.74
N THR A 4 2.33 -13.84 -59.17
CA THR A 4 2.16 -13.53 -57.74
C THR A 4 0.67 -13.49 -57.40
N PRO A 5 0.20 -14.11 -56.30
CA PRO A 5 -1.21 -14.11 -55.93
C PRO A 5 -1.75 -12.68 -55.77
N GLY A 6 -2.92 -12.41 -56.34
CA GLY A 6 -3.57 -11.10 -56.27
C GLY A 6 -3.88 -10.71 -54.83
N LYS A 7 -3.88 -9.41 -54.52
CA LYS A 7 -4.17 -8.87 -53.17
C LYS A 7 -5.45 -9.44 -52.52
N ARG A 8 -6.42 -9.88 -53.32
CA ARG A 8 -7.67 -10.48 -52.88
C ARG A 8 -7.51 -11.89 -52.29
N GLN A 9 -6.65 -12.73 -52.89
CA GLN A 9 -6.37 -14.09 -52.39
C GLN A 9 -5.64 -14.06 -51.05
N ARG A 10 -4.74 -13.09 -50.84
CA ARG A 10 -4.05 -12.91 -49.55
C ARG A 10 -4.99 -12.45 -48.43
N GLN A 11 -6.02 -11.66 -48.74
CA GLN A 11 -7.01 -11.25 -47.75
C GLN A 11 -7.95 -12.40 -47.36
N GLU A 12 -8.32 -13.25 -48.32
CA GLU A 12 -9.14 -14.44 -48.06
C GLU A 12 -8.38 -15.47 -47.21
N GLU A 13 -7.09 -15.72 -47.50
CA GLU A 13 -6.23 -16.61 -46.69
C GLU A 13 -6.01 -16.10 -45.25
N ASP A 14 -5.89 -14.78 -45.05
CA ASP A 14 -5.75 -14.17 -43.72
C ASP A 14 -7.06 -14.22 -42.92
N GLU A 15 -8.22 -14.08 -43.56
CA GLU A 15 -9.52 -14.25 -42.90
C GLU A 15 -9.78 -15.71 -42.52
N GLU A 16 -9.34 -16.66 -43.34
CA GLU A 16 -9.48 -18.09 -43.08
C GLU A 16 -8.58 -18.52 -41.90
N ARG A 17 -7.33 -18.03 -41.84
CA ARG A 17 -6.44 -18.23 -40.68
C ARG A 17 -6.99 -17.62 -39.39
N LYS A 18 -7.63 -16.46 -39.46
CA LYS A 18 -8.27 -15.83 -38.29
C LYS A 18 -9.48 -16.62 -37.81
N LYS A 19 -10.28 -17.19 -38.72
CA LYS A 19 -11.39 -18.08 -38.36
C LYS A 19 -10.91 -19.39 -37.74
N GLU A 20 -9.82 -19.96 -38.26
CA GLU A 20 -9.21 -21.19 -37.73
C GLU A 20 -8.58 -20.97 -36.34
N ALA A 21 -7.97 -19.81 -36.10
CA ALA A 21 -7.50 -19.40 -34.77
C ALA A 21 -8.65 -19.20 -33.77
N LEU A 22 -9.81 -18.71 -34.23
CA LEU A 22 -11.00 -18.51 -33.39
C LEU A 22 -11.73 -19.83 -33.08
N GLN A 23 -11.65 -20.83 -33.96
CA GLN A 23 -12.27 -22.14 -33.77
C GLN A 23 -11.42 -23.13 -32.94
N THR A 24 -10.10 -22.93 -32.85
CA THR A 24 -9.21 -23.88 -32.17
C THR A 24 -8.97 -23.61 -30.69
N GLY A 25 -9.57 -22.55 -30.12
CA GLY A 25 -9.53 -22.31 -28.67
C GLY A 25 -8.13 -22.22 -28.06
N LYS A 26 -7.09 -22.00 -28.88
CA LYS A 26 -5.72 -21.78 -28.41
C LYS A 26 -5.61 -20.36 -27.89
N THR A 27 -6.10 -20.14 -26.67
CA THR A 27 -5.58 -19.06 -25.82
C THR A 27 -4.08 -19.29 -25.68
N ALA A 28 -3.29 -18.48 -26.38
CA ALA A 28 -1.89 -18.34 -26.03
C ALA A 28 -1.87 -17.80 -24.59
N ALA A 29 -1.55 -18.67 -23.63
CA ALA A 29 -1.11 -18.22 -22.33
C ALA A 29 0.08 -17.29 -22.62
N MET A 30 -0.11 -15.99 -22.47
CA MET A 30 1.02 -15.09 -22.34
C MET A 30 1.72 -15.56 -21.07
N GLU A 31 2.91 -16.12 -21.21
CA GLU A 31 3.84 -16.24 -20.10
C GLU A 31 4.04 -14.83 -19.57
N VAL A 32 3.33 -14.49 -18.49
CA VAL A 32 3.66 -13.34 -17.68
C VAL A 32 4.95 -13.76 -17.00
N GLU A 33 6.07 -13.45 -17.64
CA GLU A 33 7.36 -13.48 -16.98
C GLU A 33 7.21 -12.53 -15.79
N VAL A 34 7.17 -13.10 -14.57
CA VAL A 34 7.33 -12.33 -13.35
C VAL A 34 8.66 -11.64 -13.52
N VAL A 35 8.63 -10.35 -13.90
CA VAL A 35 9.85 -9.59 -14.15
C VAL A 35 10.64 -9.68 -12.85
N PRO A 36 11.81 -10.34 -12.86
CA PRO A 36 12.63 -10.40 -11.67
C PRO A 36 12.95 -8.95 -11.27
N PRO A 37 13.02 -8.64 -9.96
CA PRO A 37 13.39 -7.31 -9.51
C PRO A 37 14.65 -6.89 -10.26
N THR A 38 14.57 -5.77 -10.98
CA THR A 38 15.71 -5.26 -11.73
C THR A 38 16.91 -5.10 -10.77
N ASP A 39 18.12 -5.43 -11.22
CA ASP A 39 19.35 -5.27 -10.42
C ASP A 39 19.62 -3.81 -10.02
N ALA A 40 18.89 -2.86 -10.62
CA ALA A 40 18.84 -1.48 -10.16
C ALA A 40 18.07 -1.41 -8.84
N LYS A 41 18.76 -1.08 -7.74
CA LYS A 41 18.10 -0.77 -6.46
C LYS A 41 16.96 0.23 -6.72
N PRO A 42 15.69 -0.16 -6.52
CA PRO A 42 14.58 0.74 -6.78
C PRO A 42 14.74 1.98 -5.89
N GLN A 43 14.78 3.15 -6.52
CA GLN A 43 14.80 4.42 -5.79
C GLN A 43 13.43 4.63 -5.17
N THR A 44 13.40 5.13 -3.94
CA THR A 44 12.17 5.31 -3.18
C THR A 44 11.18 6.27 -3.83
N LEU A 45 11.70 7.33 -4.43
CA LEU A 45 10.95 8.26 -5.27
C LEU A 45 11.48 8.18 -6.69
N GLN A 46 10.61 7.87 -7.65
CA GLN A 46 10.92 8.00 -9.08
C GLN A 46 9.98 9.06 -9.66
N ASN A 47 10.54 10.13 -10.22
CA ASN A 47 9.80 11.30 -10.71
C ASN A 47 8.85 11.93 -9.66
N GLY A 48 9.18 11.82 -8.37
CA GLY A 48 8.37 12.33 -7.26
C GLY A 48 7.28 11.39 -6.74
N TYR A 49 7.16 10.18 -7.30
CA TYR A 49 6.19 9.17 -6.86
C TYR A 49 6.83 8.09 -6.00
N ILE A 50 6.13 7.71 -4.93
CA ILE A 50 6.48 6.56 -4.09
C ILE A 50 6.40 5.26 -4.89
N HIS A 51 7.44 4.42 -4.80
CA HIS A 51 7.54 3.19 -5.58
C HIS A 51 7.41 1.94 -4.70
N VAL A 52 6.42 1.10 -4.97
CA VAL A 52 6.27 -0.21 -4.32
C VAL A 52 7.45 -1.11 -4.69
N GLY A 53 8.01 -1.83 -3.72
CA GLY A 53 9.23 -2.63 -3.87
C GLY A 53 10.52 -1.84 -3.63
N ALA A 54 10.45 -0.51 -3.46
CA ALA A 54 11.60 0.30 -3.07
C ALA A 54 11.81 0.30 -1.55
N PRO A 55 13.06 0.50 -1.06
CA PRO A 55 13.29 0.80 0.35
C PRO A 55 12.47 2.02 0.76
N ALA A 56 11.74 1.93 1.88
CA ALA A 56 10.98 3.06 2.39
C ALA A 56 11.91 4.20 2.83
N PRO A 57 11.51 5.48 2.65
CA PRO A 57 12.36 6.60 3.03
C PRO A 57 12.55 6.64 4.54
N ASP A 58 13.81 6.76 4.97
CA ASP A 58 14.15 6.90 6.38
C ASP A 58 13.57 8.21 6.96
N PHE A 59 13.06 8.10 8.18
CA PHE A 59 12.55 9.22 8.95
C PHE A 59 13.01 9.15 10.40
N LYS A 60 13.12 10.34 10.96
CA LYS A 60 13.40 10.58 12.36
C LYS A 60 12.69 11.88 12.73
N CYS A 61 11.69 11.82 13.59
CA CYS A 61 10.89 12.98 13.94
C CYS A 61 10.39 12.91 15.39
N ASP A 62 10.00 14.08 15.90
CA ASP A 62 9.24 14.16 17.14
C ASP A 62 7.86 13.49 16.96
N ALA A 63 7.40 12.82 18.01
CA ALA A 63 6.09 12.18 18.05
C ALA A 63 5.46 12.33 19.44
N LEU A 64 4.13 12.19 19.48
CA LEU A 64 3.41 11.91 20.71
C LEU A 64 3.29 10.39 20.88
N VAL A 65 3.80 9.86 21.98
CA VAL A 65 3.74 8.43 22.34
C VAL A 65 3.38 8.31 23.81
N ASP A 66 2.30 7.60 24.15
CA ASP A 66 1.80 7.47 25.53
C ASP A 66 1.62 8.82 26.24
N MET A 67 1.04 9.80 25.53
CA MET A 67 0.85 11.18 26.02
C MET A 67 2.16 11.93 26.35
N LYS A 68 3.31 11.44 25.88
CA LYS A 68 4.64 12.04 26.09
C LYS A 68 5.31 12.34 24.76
N PHE A 69 6.11 13.40 24.73
CA PHE A 69 6.94 13.69 23.57
C PHE A 69 8.13 12.76 23.55
N LYS A 70 8.30 12.04 22.44
CA LYS A 70 9.44 11.17 22.18
C LYS A 70 9.94 11.41 20.76
N GLU A 71 11.20 11.11 20.52
CA GLU A 71 11.74 11.02 19.18
C GLU A 71 11.53 9.59 18.67
N VAL A 72 11.01 9.42 17.46
CA VAL A 72 10.75 8.13 16.84
C VAL A 72 11.54 8.06 15.54
N ALA A 73 12.23 6.95 15.31
CA ALA A 73 12.99 6.71 14.08
C ALA A 73 12.52 5.42 13.40
N MET A 74 12.59 5.39 12.07
CA MET A 74 12.18 4.22 11.27
C MET A 74 12.94 2.95 11.66
N LYS A 75 14.22 3.08 12.03
CA LYS A 75 15.08 1.96 12.48
C LYS A 75 14.50 1.20 13.68
N ASP A 76 13.67 1.83 14.50
CA ASP A 76 13.11 1.23 15.71
C ASP A 76 12.07 0.14 15.37
N TYR A 77 11.64 0.08 14.11
CA TYR A 77 10.64 -0.85 13.58
C TYR A 77 11.22 -1.98 12.73
N HIS A 78 12.55 -2.08 12.63
CA HIS A 78 13.19 -3.16 11.86
C HIS A 78 12.73 -4.54 12.36
N GLY A 79 12.38 -5.45 11.44
CA GLY A 79 11.84 -6.77 11.79
C GLY A 79 10.33 -6.81 12.07
N LYS A 80 9.62 -5.67 11.97
CA LYS A 80 8.16 -5.57 12.06
C LYS A 80 7.58 -5.03 10.76
N PHE A 81 6.31 -5.35 10.49
CA PHE A 81 5.55 -4.60 9.50
C PHE A 81 5.18 -3.23 10.08
N ILE A 82 5.03 -2.23 9.21
CA ILE A 82 4.64 -0.87 9.59
C ILE A 82 3.48 -0.43 8.69
N ALA A 83 2.41 0.08 9.28
CA ALA A 83 1.35 0.79 8.58
C ALA A 83 1.41 2.28 8.96
N ILE A 84 1.89 3.12 8.06
CA ILE A 84 1.95 4.58 8.27
C ILE A 84 0.69 5.21 7.67
N LEU A 85 -0.12 5.84 8.52
CA LEU A 85 -1.28 6.63 8.15
C LEU A 85 -0.89 8.10 8.07
N PHE A 86 -0.63 8.58 6.86
CA PHE A 86 -0.62 10.01 6.61
C PHE A 86 -2.06 10.52 6.61
N TYR A 87 -2.31 11.62 7.33
CA TYR A 87 -3.60 12.29 7.37
C TYR A 87 -3.42 13.82 7.28
N PRO A 88 -4.41 14.54 6.72
CA PRO A 88 -4.24 15.97 6.47
C PRO A 88 -3.93 16.82 7.70
N LEU A 89 -4.83 16.81 8.70
CA LEU A 89 -4.76 17.70 9.87
C LEU A 89 -5.52 17.14 11.08
N ASP A 90 -4.99 17.43 12.27
CA ASP A 90 -5.69 17.34 13.55
C ASP A 90 -6.95 18.23 13.56
N PHE A 91 -7.91 17.94 14.46
CA PHE A 91 -9.14 18.74 14.64
C PHE A 91 -9.97 18.98 13.35
N THR A 92 -9.93 18.04 12.41
CA THR A 92 -10.79 18.02 11.22
C THR A 92 -11.83 16.90 11.30
N PHE A 93 -12.45 16.54 10.18
CA PHE A 93 -13.67 15.72 10.19
C PHE A 93 -13.41 14.21 10.03
N VAL A 94 -12.74 13.81 8.94
CA VAL A 94 -12.49 12.39 8.63
C VAL A 94 -11.29 11.85 9.42
N CYS A 95 -10.25 12.67 9.63
CA CYS A 95 -9.04 12.28 10.34
C CYS A 95 -9.27 11.64 11.73
N PRO A 96 -10.09 12.20 12.64
CA PRO A 96 -10.33 11.55 13.93
C PRO A 96 -10.98 10.17 13.77
N THR A 97 -11.88 10.00 12.79
CA THR A 97 -12.56 8.72 12.58
C THR A 97 -11.59 7.61 12.21
N GLU A 98 -10.58 7.89 11.38
CA GLU A 98 -9.54 6.91 11.02
C GLU A 98 -8.61 6.62 12.19
N ILE A 99 -8.08 7.65 12.85
CA ILE A 99 -7.16 7.49 13.97
C ILE A 99 -7.81 6.67 15.10
N ILE A 100 -9.09 6.95 15.40
CA ILE A 100 -9.87 6.18 16.37
C ILE A 100 -10.09 4.73 15.90
N SER A 101 -10.49 4.52 14.65
CA SER A 101 -10.79 3.17 14.13
C SER A 101 -9.55 2.26 14.15
N PHE A 102 -8.37 2.79 13.82
CA PHE A 102 -7.11 2.06 13.94
C PHE A 102 -6.71 1.84 15.41
N ALA A 103 -6.97 2.82 16.28
CA ALA A 103 -6.65 2.70 17.71
C ALA A 103 -7.48 1.61 18.40
N GLU A 104 -8.75 1.50 18.06
CA GLU A 104 -9.66 0.47 18.61
C GLU A 104 -9.31 -0.94 18.14
N ARG A 105 -8.59 -1.06 17.02
CA ARG A 105 -8.18 -2.34 16.41
C ARG A 105 -6.67 -2.58 16.51
N ILE A 106 -5.95 -1.83 17.36
CA ILE A 106 -4.49 -1.88 17.42
C ILE A 106 -3.94 -3.29 17.74
N ASP A 107 -4.65 -4.04 18.59
CA ASP A 107 -4.25 -5.39 19.00
C ASP A 107 -4.25 -6.38 17.83
N ASP A 108 -5.11 -6.18 16.82
CA ASP A 108 -5.13 -7.03 15.63
C ASP A 108 -3.90 -6.82 14.76
N PHE A 109 -3.37 -5.59 14.71
CA PHE A 109 -2.11 -5.28 14.03
C PHE A 109 -0.92 -5.87 14.80
N HIS A 110 -0.90 -5.71 16.12
CA HIS A 110 0.14 -6.31 16.96
C HIS A 110 0.15 -7.85 16.87
N ALA A 111 -1.02 -8.49 16.78
CA ALA A 111 -1.15 -9.93 16.62
C ALA A 111 -0.49 -10.47 15.34
N VAL A 112 -0.39 -9.64 14.29
CA VAL A 112 0.32 -9.96 13.05
C VAL A 112 1.70 -9.30 12.98
N ASN A 113 2.32 -8.93 14.10
CA ASN A 113 3.65 -8.28 14.15
C ASN A 113 3.73 -7.01 13.27
N CYS A 114 2.65 -6.21 13.27
CA CYS A 114 2.58 -4.92 12.58
C CYS A 114 2.39 -3.78 13.58
N GLU A 115 3.18 -2.73 13.41
CA GLU A 115 3.06 -1.47 14.15
C GLU A 115 2.29 -0.45 13.30
N VAL A 116 1.45 0.35 13.95
CA VAL A 116 0.70 1.43 13.30
C VAL A 116 1.35 2.76 13.68
N LEU A 117 1.44 3.71 12.74
CA LEU A 117 1.93 5.08 12.98
C LEU A 117 0.98 6.08 12.34
N GLY A 118 0.56 7.11 13.07
CA GLY A 118 -0.11 8.27 12.48
C GLY A 118 0.92 9.35 12.12
N CYS A 119 0.72 10.09 11.03
CA CYS A 119 1.60 11.18 10.63
C CYS A 119 0.81 12.34 10.00
N SER A 120 1.00 13.55 10.51
CA SER A 120 0.52 14.78 9.85
C SER A 120 1.56 15.90 9.95
N THR A 121 1.28 17.03 9.31
CA THR A 121 2.14 18.23 9.35
C THR A 121 1.89 19.11 10.60
N ASP A 122 1.06 18.63 11.52
CA ASP A 122 0.81 19.27 12.81
C ASP A 122 2.02 19.15 13.75
N SER A 123 1.97 19.93 14.84
CA SER A 123 3.00 19.86 15.87
C SER A 123 2.69 18.78 16.90
N LYS A 124 3.70 18.26 17.58
CA LYS A 124 3.52 17.34 18.73
C LYS A 124 2.64 17.94 19.83
N PHE A 125 2.63 19.27 19.98
CA PHE A 125 1.75 19.96 20.92
C PHE A 125 0.28 19.93 20.48
N THR A 126 0.02 20.05 19.18
CA THR A 126 -1.32 19.90 18.60
C THR A 126 -1.84 18.48 18.83
N HIS A 127 -1.02 17.47 18.56
CA HIS A 127 -1.38 16.07 18.82
C HIS A 127 -1.73 15.85 20.30
N LEU A 128 -0.94 16.40 21.23
CA LEU A 128 -1.23 16.27 22.66
C LEU A 128 -2.58 16.92 23.00
N ALA A 129 -2.84 18.12 22.52
CA ALA A 129 -4.12 18.80 22.72
C ALA A 129 -5.29 18.00 22.11
N TRP A 130 -5.09 17.38 20.95
CA TRP A 130 -6.10 16.58 20.27
C TRP A 130 -6.42 15.29 21.03
N CYS A 131 -5.39 14.61 21.57
CA CYS A 131 -5.56 13.46 22.45
C CYS A 131 -6.17 13.81 23.82
N GLN A 132 -5.93 15.01 24.34
CA GLN A 132 -6.56 15.50 25.57
C GLN A 132 -8.00 15.96 25.38
N THR A 133 -8.41 16.22 24.13
CA THR A 133 -9.77 16.65 23.82
C THR A 133 -10.71 15.42 23.81
N PRO A 134 -11.86 15.47 24.49
CA PRO A 134 -12.85 14.40 24.43
C PRO A 134 -13.40 14.17 23.01
N ARG A 135 -13.77 12.93 22.70
CA ARG A 135 -14.24 12.55 21.35
C ARG A 135 -15.52 13.30 20.94
N GLU A 136 -16.42 13.53 21.89
CA GLU A 136 -17.64 14.32 21.67
C GLU A 136 -17.38 15.80 21.35
N LYS A 137 -16.14 16.27 21.53
CA LYS A 137 -15.68 17.62 21.16
C LYS A 137 -14.74 17.61 19.95
N GLY A 138 -14.67 16.51 19.19
CA GLY A 138 -13.82 16.39 18.01
C GLY A 138 -12.35 16.00 18.29
N GLY A 139 -12.05 15.62 19.53
CA GLY A 139 -10.76 15.00 19.88
C GLY A 139 -10.71 13.51 19.57
N VAL A 140 -9.58 12.88 19.87
CA VAL A 140 -9.38 11.44 19.62
C VAL A 140 -9.23 10.61 20.90
N GLY A 141 -9.02 11.26 22.04
CA GLY A 141 -8.67 10.58 23.28
C GLY A 141 -7.26 10.00 23.24
N GLN A 142 -6.95 9.08 24.15
CA GLN A 142 -5.66 8.40 24.16
C GLN A 142 -5.54 7.44 22.97
N ILE A 143 -4.46 7.59 22.20
CA ILE A 143 -4.14 6.75 21.05
C ILE A 143 -2.99 5.79 21.40
N PRO A 144 -3.11 4.49 21.13
CA PRO A 144 -2.16 3.46 21.55
C PRO A 144 -0.97 3.29 20.60
N PHE A 145 -0.77 4.24 19.68
CA PHE A 145 0.32 4.24 18.74
C PHE A 145 0.89 5.66 18.53
N PRO A 146 2.14 5.79 18.06
CA PRO A 146 2.78 7.08 17.83
C PRO A 146 2.03 7.98 16.84
N LEU A 147 1.86 9.25 17.19
CA LEU A 147 1.49 10.32 16.26
C LEU A 147 2.75 11.14 15.94
N LEU A 148 3.29 10.93 14.75
CA LEU A 148 4.48 11.60 14.21
C LEU A 148 4.13 13.04 13.82
N ALA A 149 4.89 13.99 14.35
CA ALA A 149 4.76 15.41 14.06
C ALA A 149 5.72 15.83 12.95
N ASP A 150 5.28 15.74 11.69
CA ASP A 150 6.07 16.13 10.51
C ASP A 150 6.01 17.65 10.28
N LYS A 151 6.39 18.43 11.29
CA LYS A 151 6.20 19.88 11.24
C LYS A 151 7.02 20.58 10.14
N SER A 152 8.15 19.98 9.75
CA SER A 152 8.97 20.45 8.63
C SER A 152 8.44 19.99 7.26
N MET A 153 7.43 19.12 7.24
CA MET A 153 6.87 18.47 6.05
C MET A 153 7.85 17.56 5.29
N GLU A 154 8.98 17.24 5.91
CA GLU A 154 10.07 16.51 5.25
C GLU A 154 9.75 15.02 5.12
N VAL A 155 9.05 14.44 6.09
CA VAL A 155 8.59 13.05 5.99
C VAL A 155 7.57 12.93 4.87
N SER A 156 6.57 13.81 4.84
CA SER A 156 5.51 13.82 3.82
C SER A 156 6.08 14.04 2.41
N LYS A 157 7.09 14.91 2.25
CA LYS A 157 7.80 15.07 0.96
C LYS A 157 8.55 13.81 0.55
N LYS A 158 9.32 13.20 1.46
CA LYS A 158 10.09 11.98 1.18
C LYS A 158 9.21 10.80 0.77
N TYR A 159 8.01 10.72 1.33
CA TYR A 159 7.02 9.70 0.97
C TYR A 159 6.18 10.10 -0.26
N GLY A 160 6.38 11.30 -0.85
CA GLY A 160 5.63 11.76 -2.02
C GLY A 160 4.14 12.02 -1.74
N VAL A 161 3.79 12.30 -0.48
CA VAL A 161 2.40 12.47 -0.03
C VAL A 161 2.06 13.90 0.38
N LEU A 162 3.02 14.84 0.35
CA LEU A 162 2.75 16.24 0.67
C LEU A 162 1.96 16.93 -0.44
N ASN A 163 0.84 17.56 -0.08
CA ASN A 163 0.25 18.62 -0.88
C ASN A 163 1.01 19.93 -0.60
N GLU A 164 1.96 20.29 -1.48
CA GLU A 164 2.82 21.47 -1.27
C GLU A 164 2.05 22.78 -1.21
N ALA A 165 0.96 22.90 -1.98
CA ALA A 165 0.15 24.12 -2.02
C ALA A 165 -0.64 24.34 -0.71
N ALA A 166 -1.07 23.26 -0.07
CA ALA A 166 -1.87 23.31 1.16
C ALA A 166 -1.03 23.10 2.43
N GLY A 167 0.21 22.59 2.33
CA GLY A 167 1.07 22.31 3.48
C GLY A 167 0.57 21.15 4.35
N VAL A 168 -0.17 20.21 3.76
CA VAL A 168 -0.77 19.05 4.46
C VAL A 168 -0.46 17.76 3.72
N ALA A 169 -0.41 16.64 4.42
CA ALA A 169 -0.29 15.35 3.77
C ALA A 169 -1.63 14.94 3.11
N HIS A 170 -1.54 14.31 1.94
CA HIS A 170 -2.65 13.55 1.37
C HIS A 170 -2.99 12.37 2.28
N ARG A 171 -4.24 11.89 2.18
CA ARG A 171 -4.70 10.73 2.93
C ARG A 171 -4.12 9.45 2.32
N THR A 172 -2.87 9.17 2.66
CA THR A 172 -2.10 8.06 2.11
C THR A 172 -1.71 7.08 3.21
N LEU A 173 -2.00 5.81 3.01
CA LEU A 173 -1.53 4.71 3.85
C LEU A 173 -0.38 4.01 3.14
N VAL A 174 0.71 3.75 3.87
CA VAL A 174 1.88 3.05 3.34
C VAL A 174 2.16 1.83 4.22
N ILE A 175 2.18 0.64 3.61
CA ILE A 175 2.57 -0.61 4.28
C ILE A 175 4.02 -0.91 3.95
N ILE A 176 4.83 -1.12 4.98
CA ILE A 176 6.27 -1.39 4.90
C ILE A 176 6.53 -2.74 5.57
N ASP A 177 7.33 -3.60 4.95
CA ASP A 177 7.65 -4.92 5.49
C ASP A 177 8.80 -4.92 6.51
N THR A 178 9.11 -6.12 7.03
CA THR A 178 10.17 -6.35 8.02
C THR A 178 11.58 -5.99 7.53
N LYS A 179 11.78 -5.83 6.21
CA LYS A 179 13.05 -5.44 5.57
C LYS A 179 13.06 -3.95 5.21
N LEU A 180 12.07 -3.19 5.69
CA LEU A 180 11.90 -1.77 5.42
C LEU A 180 11.66 -1.46 3.93
N VAL A 181 10.97 -2.36 3.22
CA VAL A 181 10.57 -2.17 1.82
C VAL A 181 9.08 -1.81 1.76
N ILE A 182 8.73 -0.83 0.93
CA ILE A 182 7.33 -0.44 0.69
C ILE A 182 6.64 -1.57 -0.06
N ARG A 183 5.53 -2.07 0.46
CA ARG A 183 4.77 -3.17 -0.14
C ARG A 183 3.43 -2.75 -0.70
N GLU A 184 2.82 -1.70 -0.14
CA GLU A 184 1.52 -1.22 -0.58
C GLU A 184 1.42 0.29 -0.31
N VAL A 185 0.71 0.99 -1.19
CA VAL A 185 0.39 2.42 -1.04
C VAL A 185 -1.07 2.63 -1.42
N ILE A 186 -1.86 3.13 -0.48
CA ILE A 186 -3.29 3.41 -0.69
C ILE A 186 -3.48 4.91 -0.52
N ALA A 187 -3.79 5.62 -1.61
CA ALA A 187 -4.04 7.06 -1.59
C ALA A 187 -5.51 7.36 -1.84
N ASN A 188 -6.15 8.03 -0.89
CA ASN A 188 -7.55 8.43 -0.96
C ASN A 188 -7.66 9.94 -1.19
N ASP A 189 -8.73 10.35 -1.87
CA ASP A 189 -9.16 11.74 -1.79
C ASP A 189 -9.43 12.13 -0.33
N SER A 190 -9.25 13.42 0.00
CA SER A 190 -9.36 13.92 1.37
C SER A 190 -10.73 13.65 2.00
N SER A 191 -11.79 13.54 1.18
CA SER A 191 -13.16 13.29 1.60
C SER A 191 -13.49 11.83 1.94
N ILE A 192 -12.62 10.87 1.59
CA ILE A 192 -12.91 9.43 1.72
C ILE A 192 -11.98 8.77 2.75
N GLY A 193 -12.54 8.27 3.84
CA GLY A 193 -11.78 7.50 4.85
C GLY A 193 -11.32 6.13 4.33
N ARG A 194 -10.23 5.61 4.90
CA ARG A 194 -9.65 4.30 4.61
C ARG A 194 -10.28 3.20 5.46
N SER A 195 -10.13 1.96 5.01
CA SER A 195 -10.63 0.76 5.69
C SER A 195 -9.55 0.09 6.54
N VAL A 196 -9.85 -0.09 7.83
CA VAL A 196 -9.01 -0.86 8.76
C VAL A 196 -8.93 -2.32 8.33
N ASP A 197 -10.08 -2.90 7.95
CA ASP A 197 -10.17 -4.32 7.58
C ASP A 197 -9.38 -4.61 6.31
N GLU A 198 -9.40 -3.71 5.33
CA GLU A 198 -8.61 -3.87 4.11
C GLU A 198 -7.11 -3.76 4.39
N THR A 199 -6.72 -2.84 5.28
CA THR A 199 -5.31 -2.71 5.69
C THR A 199 -4.82 -4.00 6.35
N LEU A 200 -5.61 -4.55 7.28
CA LEU A 200 -5.27 -5.80 7.95
C LEU A 200 -5.21 -6.98 6.97
N ARG A 201 -6.17 -7.07 6.02
CA ARG A 201 -6.18 -8.09 4.97
C ARG A 201 -4.92 -8.03 4.11
N LEU A 202 -4.51 -6.85 3.68
CA LEU A 202 -3.31 -6.64 2.86
C LEU A 202 -2.04 -7.05 3.61
N ILE A 203 -1.90 -6.68 4.89
CA ILE A 203 -0.76 -7.11 5.72
C ILE A 203 -0.71 -8.64 5.82
N GLN A 204 -1.85 -9.29 6.09
CA GLN A 204 -1.93 -10.75 6.18
C GLN A 204 -1.60 -11.43 4.85
N ALA A 205 -2.06 -10.87 3.72
CA ALA A 205 -1.76 -11.38 2.38
C ALA A 205 -0.26 -11.29 2.06
N LEU A 206 0.35 -10.14 2.36
CA LEU A 206 1.78 -9.92 2.19
C LEU A 206 2.61 -10.90 3.03
N GLN A 207 2.24 -11.09 4.30
CA GLN A 207 2.91 -12.05 5.18
C GLN A 207 2.74 -13.49 4.73
N TYR A 208 1.56 -13.85 4.23
CA TYR A 208 1.31 -15.18 3.67
C TYR A 208 2.19 -15.42 2.44
N ALA A 209 2.22 -14.48 1.50
CA ALA A 209 3.06 -14.56 0.31
C ALA A 209 4.55 -14.68 0.68
N ASP A 210 5.05 -13.84 1.59
CA ASP A 210 6.44 -13.86 2.05
C ASP A 210 6.83 -15.19 2.71
N LYS A 211 5.91 -15.80 3.47
CA LYS A 211 6.14 -17.05 4.19
C LYS A 211 6.06 -18.28 3.29
N HIS A 212 5.14 -18.29 2.34
CA HIS A 212 4.79 -19.48 1.56
C HIS A 212 5.36 -19.47 0.13
N GLY A 213 5.84 -18.33 -0.38
CA GLY A 213 6.27 -18.19 -1.77
C GLY A 213 5.12 -18.31 -2.78
N GLN A 214 3.88 -18.18 -2.32
CA GLN A 214 2.65 -18.24 -3.10
C GLN A 214 2.11 -16.83 -3.37
N VAL A 215 1.19 -16.71 -4.32
CA VAL A 215 0.50 -15.44 -4.61
C VAL A 215 -0.95 -15.50 -4.12
N CYS A 216 -1.45 -14.36 -3.61
CA CYS A 216 -2.79 -14.22 -3.08
C CYS A 216 -3.72 -13.65 -4.17
N PRO A 217 -4.80 -14.36 -4.56
CA PRO A 217 -5.75 -13.88 -5.56
C PRO A 217 -6.57 -12.64 -5.15
N ALA A 218 -7.43 -12.19 -6.05
CA ALA A 218 -8.28 -11.03 -5.83
C ALA A 218 -9.20 -11.24 -4.62
N GLY A 219 -9.17 -10.31 -3.67
CA GLY A 219 -10.00 -10.39 -2.46
C GLY A 219 -9.59 -11.45 -1.44
N TRP A 220 -8.43 -12.11 -1.63
CA TRP A 220 -7.93 -13.16 -0.72
C TRP A 220 -7.94 -12.73 0.75
N LYS A 221 -8.36 -13.64 1.62
CA LYS A 221 -8.34 -13.54 3.08
C LYS A 221 -7.70 -14.78 3.70
N PRO A 222 -7.26 -14.72 4.97
CA PRO A 222 -6.76 -15.89 5.67
C PRO A 222 -7.73 -17.08 5.60
N GLY A 223 -7.25 -18.21 5.08
CA GLY A 223 -8.03 -19.42 4.87
C GLY A 223 -8.45 -19.66 3.41
N ASP A 224 -8.40 -18.64 2.56
CA ASP A 224 -8.69 -18.78 1.13
C ASP A 224 -7.53 -19.48 0.39
N GLN A 225 -7.86 -20.07 -0.76
CA GLN A 225 -6.88 -20.72 -1.61
C GLN A 225 -5.91 -19.70 -2.21
N ALA A 226 -4.60 -19.96 -2.08
CA ALA A 226 -3.54 -19.23 -2.76
C ALA A 226 -3.06 -19.99 -4.00
N ILE A 227 -2.32 -19.31 -4.88
CA ILE A 227 -1.79 -19.90 -6.12
C ILE A 227 -0.28 -20.10 -5.97
N ASP A 228 0.21 -21.29 -6.31
CA ASP A 228 1.65 -21.51 -6.49
C ASP A 228 2.06 -21.02 -7.89
N PRO A 229 2.88 -19.96 -8.00
CA PRO A 229 3.26 -19.41 -9.30
C PRO A 229 4.12 -20.36 -10.15
N ASN A 230 4.62 -21.48 -9.59
CA ASN A 230 5.43 -22.46 -10.31
C ASN A 230 4.60 -23.63 -10.88
N GLU A 231 3.31 -23.71 -10.57
CA GLU A 231 2.44 -24.77 -11.09
C GLU A 231 2.14 -24.56 -12.59
N LYS A 232 2.45 -25.56 -13.41
CA LYS A 232 2.30 -25.50 -14.88
C LYS A 232 0.85 -25.48 -15.39
N LYS A 233 -0.14 -25.68 -14.51
CA LYS A 233 -1.57 -25.67 -14.88
C LYS A 233 -2.30 -24.69 -13.97
N MET A 234 -2.37 -23.44 -14.41
CA MET A 234 -3.27 -22.45 -13.83
C MET A 234 -4.71 -22.77 -14.27
N ASP A 235 -5.53 -23.30 -13.36
CA ASP A 235 -6.97 -23.43 -13.55
C ASP A 235 -7.69 -22.30 -12.81
N ILE A 236 -8.02 -21.23 -13.54
CA ILE A 236 -8.73 -20.05 -13.03
C ILE A 236 -10.26 -20.19 -13.10
N SER A 237 -10.79 -21.36 -13.44
CA SER A 237 -12.25 -21.55 -13.60
C SER A 237 -13.03 -21.62 -12.29
N LYS A 238 -12.34 -21.56 -11.14
CA LYS A 238 -12.91 -21.66 -9.79
C LYS A 238 -12.88 -20.36 -8.99
N GLU A 239 -12.38 -19.27 -9.59
CA GLU A 239 -12.46 -17.90 -9.04
C GLU A 239 -13.74 -17.22 -9.53
#